data_AF-A0AA43S3S2-F1
#
_entry.id   AF-A0AA43S3S2-F1
#
_cell.length_a   1.000
_cell.length_b   1.000
_cell.length_c   1.000
_cell.angle_alpha   90.00
_cell.angle_beta   90.00
_cell.angle_gamma   90.00
#
_symmetry.space_group_name_H-M   'P 1'
#
loop_
_entity.id
_entity.type
_entity.pdbx_description
1 polymer ?
#
loop_
_entity_poly.entity_id
_entity_poly.type
_entity_poly.pdbx_seq_one_letter_code
_entity_poly.pdbx_strand_id
1 'polypeptide(L)' 'MPRYTLEVAQEHLNSWLDAELALSTGQSYTIGTRSLTRANLADVMAQIKYWQRQVDECLRQAAGLRPHSRVRRYVPTDL' A
#
# COMPACT_ATOMS: atom_id res chain seq x y z
N MET A 1 9.66 11.57 -0.74
CA MET A 1 9.01 12.88 -0.82
C MET A 1 7.60 12.58 -1.27
N PRO A 2 6.59 12.96 -0.48
CA PRO A 2 5.20 12.70 -0.82
C PRO A 2 4.86 13.36 -2.15
N ARG A 3 4.12 12.62 -2.98
CA ARG A 3 3.67 13.10 -4.29
C ARG A 3 2.33 13.82 -4.22
N TYR A 4 1.58 13.60 -3.14
CA TYR A 4 0.23 14.12 -2.92
C TYR A 4 0.14 14.81 -1.56
N THR A 5 -0.90 15.60 -1.35
CA THR A 5 -1.21 16.16 -0.04
C THR A 5 -1.67 15.07 0.92
N LEU A 6 -1.58 15.32 2.23
CA LEU A 6 -1.98 14.38 3.27
C LEU A 6 -3.46 13.97 3.14
N GLU A 7 -4.33 14.94 2.89
CA GLU A 7 -5.78 14.73 2.76
C GLU A 7 -6.10 13.77 1.60
N VAL A 8 -5.55 14.04 0.41
CA VAL A 8 -5.76 13.21 -0.79
C VAL A 8 -5.22 11.80 -0.58
N ALA A 9 -4.04 11.67 0.04
CA ALA A 9 -3.45 10.37 0.31
C ALA A 9 -4.27 9.53 1.30
N GLN A 10 -4.87 10.17 2.32
CA GLN A 10 -5.76 9.51 3.28
C GLN A 10 -7.08 9.09 2.66
N GLU A 11 -7.69 9.94 1.83
CA GLU A 11 -8.95 9.63 1.14
C GLU A 11 -8.78 8.40 0.23
N HIS A 12 -7.70 8.37 -0.55
CA HIS A 12 -7.37 7.20 -1.35
C HIS A 12 -7.10 5.96 -0.49
N LEU A 13 -6.31 6.08 0.59
CA LEU A 13 -6.05 4.95 1.47
C LEU A 13 -7.34 4.34 2.03
N ASN A 14 -8.28 5.19 2.48
CA ASN A 14 -9.58 4.74 2.98
C ASN A 14 -10.38 4.02 1.89
N SER A 15 -10.44 4.56 0.67
CA SER A 15 -11.15 3.91 -0.44
C SER A 15 -10.59 2.51 -0.76
N TRP A 16 -9.27 2.31 -0.64
CA TRP A 16 -8.65 1.00 -0.88
C TRP A 16 -8.84 0.02 0.28
N LEU A 17 -8.91 0.50 1.53
CA LEU A 17 -9.26 -0.33 2.68
C LEU A 17 -10.72 -0.78 2.62
N ASP A 18 -11.64 0.09 2.20
CA ASP A 18 -13.04 -0.27 1.98
C ASP A 18 -13.17 -1.30 0.85
N ALA A 19 -12.39 -1.15 -0.22
CA ALA A 19 -12.34 -2.13 -1.30
C ALA A 19 -11.77 -3.49 -0.83
N GLU A 20 -10.74 -3.50 0.02
CA GLU A 20 -10.22 -4.72 0.63
C GLU A 20 -11.28 -5.41 1.52
N LEU A 21 -12.00 -4.64 2.34
CA LEU A 21 -13.07 -5.13 3.18
C LEU A 21 -14.19 -5.75 2.33
N ALA A 22 -14.64 -5.03 1.29
CA ALA A 22 -15.66 -5.50 0.36
C ALA A 22 -15.23 -6.79 -0.36
N LEU A 23 -13.95 -6.90 -0.76
CA LEU A 23 -13.39 -8.12 -1.37
C LEU A 23 -13.28 -9.27 -0.38
N SER A 24 -12.92 -8.99 0.87
CA SER A 24 -12.86 -9.97 1.95
C SER A 24 -14.25 -10.54 2.26
N THR A 25 -15.26 -9.67 2.33
CA THR A 25 -16.66 -10.07 2.57
C THR A 25 -17.32 -10.67 1.32
N GLY A 26 -16.90 -10.24 0.13
CA GLY A 26 -17.50 -10.58 -1.16
C GLY A 26 -16.93 -11.85 -1.83
N GLN A 27 -16.07 -12.62 -1.15
CA GLN A 27 -15.43 -13.83 -1.70
C GLN A 27 -16.38 -14.94 -2.18
N SER A 28 -17.70 -14.81 -1.98
CA SER A 28 -18.67 -15.85 -2.36
C SER A 28 -19.70 -15.36 -3.39
N TYR A 29 -19.27 -14.81 -4.53
CA TYR A 29 -20.14 -14.66 -5.70
C TYR A 29 -19.49 -15.16 -6.99
N THR A 30 -19.80 -16.42 -7.33
CA THR A 30 -19.47 -17.04 -8.63
C THR A 30 -20.40 -16.47 -9.70
N ILE A 31 -19.89 -15.58 -10.56
CA ILE A 31 -20.60 -15.12 -11.76
C ILE A 31 -20.12 -15.98 -12.96
N GLY A 32 -20.84 -17.07 -13.24
CA GLY A 32 -20.75 -17.81 -14.51
C GLY A 32 -19.37 -18.41 -14.84
N THR A 33 -18.96 -18.32 -16.11
CA THR A 33 -17.76 -18.98 -16.69
C THR A 33 -16.49 -18.12 -16.69
N ARG A 34 -16.54 -16.91 -16.10
CA ARG A 34 -15.37 -16.03 -15.95
C ARG A 34 -15.06 -15.86 -14.47
N SER A 35 -14.21 -16.73 -13.94
CA SER A 35 -13.69 -16.61 -12.58
C SER A 35 -12.96 -15.27 -12.42
N LEU A 36 -13.48 -14.39 -11.55
CA LEU A 36 -12.75 -13.22 -11.07
C LEU A 36 -11.59 -13.73 -10.20
N THR A 37 -10.46 -13.90 -10.84
CA THR A 37 -9.27 -14.58 -10.33
C THR A 37 -8.57 -13.74 -9.27
N ARG A 38 -7.96 -14.44 -8.31
CA ARG A 38 -7.00 -14.08 -7.25
C ARG A 38 -6.04 -12.87 -7.45
N ALA A 39 -5.98 -12.25 -8.62
CA ALA A 39 -5.14 -11.09 -8.94
C ALA A 39 -5.55 -9.81 -8.18
N ASN A 40 -6.85 -9.56 -7.97
CA ASN A 40 -7.30 -8.29 -7.38
C ASN A 40 -6.79 -8.03 -5.96
N LEU A 41 -6.69 -9.05 -5.11
CA LEU A 41 -6.33 -8.85 -3.70
C LEU A 41 -4.84 -8.48 -3.55
N ALA A 42 -3.97 -9.09 -4.36
CA ALA A 42 -2.55 -8.74 -4.36
C ALA A 42 -2.31 -7.30 -4.84
N ASP A 43 -3.04 -6.87 -5.87
CA ASP A 43 -2.97 -5.52 -6.41
C ASP A 43 -3.53 -4.48 -5.43
N VAL A 44 -4.67 -4.78 -4.78
CA VAL A 44 -5.25 -3.94 -3.72
C VAL A 44 -4.29 -3.80 -2.54
N MET A 45 -3.69 -4.90 -2.06
CA MET A 45 -2.68 -4.85 -1.00
C MET A 45 -1.45 -4.04 -1.41
N ALA A 46 -0.99 -4.15 -2.66
CA ALA A 46 0.12 -3.35 -3.17
C ALA A 46 -0.22 -1.86 -3.17
N GLN A 47 -1.45 -1.52 -3.55
CA GLN A 47 -1.93 -0.15 -3.58
C GLN A 47 -2.14 0.44 -2.19
N ILE A 48 -2.67 -0.34 -1.24
CA ILE A 48 -2.74 0.03 0.19
C ILE A 48 -1.34 0.38 0.72
N LYS A 49 -0.35 -0.50 0.49
CA LYS A 49 1.04 -0.24 0.92
C LYS A 49 1.61 1.03 0.29
N TYR A 50 1.29 1.29 -0.97
CA TYR A 50 1.73 2.50 -1.66
C TYR A 50 1.15 3.75 -0.99
N TRP A 51 -0.16 3.80 -0.73
CA TRP A 51 -0.82 4.95 -0.12
C TRP A 51 -0.44 5.13 1.36
N GLN A 52 -0.32 4.05 2.12
CA GLN A 52 0.23 4.10 3.49
C GLN A 52 1.60 4.77 3.50
N ARG A 53 2.50 4.36 2.58
CA ARG A 53 3.81 4.99 2.46
C ARG A 53 3.72 6.47 2.09
N GLN A 54 2.79 6.88 1.22
CA GLN A 54 2.59 8.30 0.90
C GLN A 54 2.13 9.10 2.12
N VAL A 55 1.18 8.57 2.91
CA VAL A 55 0.70 9.20 4.14
C VAL A 55 1.85 9.32 5.16
N ASP A 56 2.63 8.26 5.36
CA ASP A 56 3.79 8.27 6.25
C ASP A 56 4.85 9.30 5.82
N GLU A 57 5.11 9.40 4.51
CA GLU A 57 6.03 10.39 3.96
C GLU A 57 5.51 11.83 4.16
N CYS A 58 4.20 12.08 4.00
CA CYS A 58 3.54 13.35 4.33
C CYS A 58 3.70 13.70 5.81
N LEU A 59 3.38 12.77 6.71
CA LEU A 59 3.46 12.98 8.15
C LEU A 59 4.89 13.26 8.60
N ARG A 60 5.87 12.50 8.07
CA ARG A 60 7.29 12.74 8.35
C ARG A 60 7.75 14.10 7.86
N GLN A 61 7.35 14.51 6.66
CA GLN A 61 7.69 15.82 6.14
C GLN A 61 7.10 16.94 7.00
N ALA A 62 5.84 16.82 7.41
CA ALA A 62 5.20 17.76 8.33
C ALA A 62 5.91 17.82 9.70
N ALA A 63 6.43 16.68 10.18
CA ALA A 63 7.23 16.58 11.40
C ALA A 63 8.70 17.00 11.22
N GLY A 64 9.12 17.44 10.03
CA GLY A 64 10.52 17.82 9.74
C GLY A 64 11.52 16.65 9.73
N LEU A 65 11.03 15.41 9.70
CA LEU A 65 11.85 14.21 9.70
C LEU A 65 12.46 13.97 8.31
N ARG A 66 13.74 13.61 8.28
CA ARG A 66 14.44 13.28 7.04
C ARG A 66 13.94 11.95 6.43
N PRO A 67 14.06 11.77 5.10
CA PRO A 67 13.74 10.50 4.45
C PRO A 67 14.52 9.34 5.07
N HIS A 68 13.92 8.14 5.06
CA HIS A 68 14.59 6.96 5.59
C HIS A 68 15.86 6.66 4.78
N SER A 69 17.02 6.79 5.43
CA SER A 69 18.29 6.29 4.90
C SER A 69 18.27 4.76 4.94
N ARG A 70 18.66 4.09 3.85
CA ARG A 70 18.92 2.64 3.86
C ARG A 70 20.36 2.43 4.29
N VAL A 71 20.57 1.99 5.53
CA VAL A 71 21.87 1.54 6.01
C VAL A 71 22.17 0.18 5.38
N ARG A 72 23.21 0.09 4.55
CA ARG A 72 23.72 -1.17 4.01
C ARG A 72 24.90 -1.62 4.86
N ARG A 73 24.81 -2.81 5.46
CA ARG A 73 25.92 -3.45 6.16
C ARG A 73 26.48 -4.55 5.25
N TYR A 74 27.77 -4.43 4.90
CA TYR A 74 28.49 -5.48 4.20
C TYR A 74 29.03 -6.48 5.22
N VAL A 75 28.85 -7.77 4.95
CA VAL A 75 29.47 -8.87 5.71
C VAL A 75 30.34 -9.61 4.71
N PRO A 76 31.66 -9.65 4.89
CA PRO A 76 32.52 -10.49 4.06
C PRO A 76 32.16 -11.95 4.32
N THR A 77 31.83 -12.67 3.26
CA THR A 77 31.71 -14.12 3.30
C THR A 77 32.92 -14.65 2.55
N ASP A 78 33.85 -15.27 3.27
CA ASP A 78 34.96 -16.01 2.68
C ASP A 78 34.43 -17.22 1.89
N LEU A 79 34.94 -17.40 0.67
CA LEU A 79 34.71 -18.57 -0.19
C LEU A 79 35.76 -19.64 0.08
#